data_AF-Q3YA57-F1
#
_entry.id   AF-Q3YA57-F1
#
_cell.length_a   1.000
_cell.length_b   1.000
_cell.length_c   1.000
_cell.angle_alpha   90.00
_cell.angle_beta   90.00
_cell.angle_gamma   90.00
#
_symmetry.space_group_name_H-M   'P 1'
#
loop_
_entity.id
_entity.type
_entity.pdbx_description
1 polymer ?
#
loop_
_entity_poly.entity_id
_entity_poly.type
_entity_poly.pdbx_seq_one_letter_code
_entity_poly.pdbx_strand_id
1 'polypeptide(L)' 'MSEVTKNIVLLPGDHVGPEVVAEAVKVLEAISAAKPSIKFNFS' A
#
# COMPACT_ATOMS: atom_id res chain seq x y z
N MET A 1 6.30 -17.44 -11.76
CA MET A 1 6.65 -16.03 -11.46
C MET A 1 6.79 -15.92 -9.96
N SER A 2 7.96 -15.52 -9.46
CA SER A 2 8.20 -15.41 -8.02
C SER A 2 7.37 -14.27 -7.43
N GLU A 3 6.70 -14.54 -6.31
CA GLU A 3 5.92 -13.56 -5.56
C GLU A 3 6.87 -12.59 -4.83
N VAL A 4 6.62 -11.28 -4.93
CA VAL A 4 7.45 -10.25 -4.29
C VAL A 4 6.60 -9.46 -3.31
N THR A 5 6.94 -9.56 -2.03
CA THR A 5 6.32 -8.78 -0.95
C THR A 5 7.16 -7.56 -0.62
N LYS A 6 6.51 -6.39 -0.50
CA LYS A 6 7.14 -5.12 -0.11
C LYS A 6 6.60 -4.68 1.25
N ASN A 7 7.49 -4.44 2.20
CA ASN A 7 7.15 -3.88 3.51
C ASN A 7 7.22 -2.35 3.42
N ILE A 8 6.15 -1.66 3.77
CA ILE A 8 5.98 -0.21 3.64
C ILE A 8 5.56 0.34 4.99
N VAL A 9 6.34 1.29 5.50
CA VAL A 9 5.97 2.04 6.71
C VAL A 9 5.03 3.17 6.34
N LEU A 10 3.90 3.28 7.05
CA LEU A 10 2.96 4.38 6.85
C LEU A 10 3.27 5.53 7.82
N LEU A 11 3.71 6.66 7.28
CA LEU A 11 3.98 7.89 8.03
C LEU A 11 2.97 8.97 7.58
N PRO A 12 1.74 8.97 8.09
CA PRO A 12 0.69 9.85 7.60
C PRO A 12 0.93 11.33 7.88
N GLY A 13 1.72 11.70 8.89
CA GLY A 13 1.92 13.11 9.25
C GLY A 13 0.62 13.74 9.78
N ASP A 14 0.46 15.05 9.56
CA ASP A 14 -0.62 15.86 10.15
C ASP A 14 -1.65 16.35 9.11
N HIS A 15 -2.73 16.96 9.60
CA HIS A 15 -3.81 17.56 8.80
C HIS A 15 -4.46 16.56 7.86
N VAL A 16 -4.20 16.67 6.56
CA VAL A 16 -4.81 15.87 5.48
C VAL A 16 -3.99 14.60 5.16
N GLY A 17 -2.86 14.44 5.84
CA GLY A 17 -1.94 13.34 5.61
C GLY A 17 -2.55 11.95 5.85
N PRO A 18 -3.27 11.70 6.96
CA PRO A 18 -3.97 10.44 7.19
C PRO A 18 -4.97 10.06 6.09
N GLU A 19 -5.76 11.02 5.59
CA GLU A 19 -6.77 10.79 4.56
C GLU A 19 -6.13 10.44 3.21
N VAL A 20 -5.07 11.16 2.83
CA VAL A 20 -4.35 10.91 1.57
C VAL A 20 -3.62 9.56 1.62
N VAL A 21 -3.01 9.21 2.76
CA VAL A 21 -2.38 7.90 2.94
C VAL A 21 -3.41 6.78 2.86
N ALA A 22 -4.59 6.95 3.43
CA ALA A 22 -5.67 5.96 3.33
C ALA A 22 -6.09 5.69 1.87
N GLU A 23 -6.19 6.73 1.03
CA GLU A 23 -6.48 6.56 -0.40
C GLU A 23 -5.31 5.89 -1.15
N ALA A 24 -4.06 6.21 -0.81
CA ALA A 24 -2.89 5.57 -1.40
C ALA A 24 -2.85 4.06 -1.09
N VAL A 25 -3.21 3.66 0.14
CA VAL A 25 -3.30 2.24 0.53
C VAL A 25 -4.33 1.51 -0.33
N LYS A 26 -5.52 2.08 -0.57
CA LYS A 26 -6.55 1.47 -1.44
C LYS A 26 -6.05 1.22 -2.87
N VAL A 27 -5.29 2.17 -3.42
CA VAL A 27 -4.70 2.01 -4.77
C VAL A 27 -3.68 0.87 -4.77
N LEU A 28 -2.84 0.77 -3.75
CA LEU A 28 -1.85 -0.31 -3.63
C LEU A 28 -2.53 -1.68 -3.47
N GLU A 29 -3.62 -1.75 -2.69
CA GLU A 29 -4.43 -2.97 -2.58
C GLU A 29 -5.06 -3.36 -3.92
N ALA A 30 -5.61 -2.40 -4.67
CA ALA A 30 -6.15 -2.64 -6.00
C ALA A 30 -5.08 -3.15 -6.99
N ILE A 31 -3.85 -2.63 -6.91
CA ILE A 31 -2.71 -3.12 -7.71
C ILE A 31 -2.36 -4.55 -7.32
N SER A 32 -2.35 -4.88 -6.02
CA SER A 32 -2.07 -6.24 -5.55
C SER A 32 -3.14 -7.23 -6.03
N ALA A 33 -4.41 -6.83 -6.04
CA ALA A 33 -5.50 -7.62 -6.58
C ALA A 33 -5.38 -7.84 -8.10
N ALA A 34 -5.03 -6.80 -8.86
CA ALA A 34 -4.84 -6.88 -10.31
C ALA A 34 -3.57 -7.65 -10.71
N LYS A 35 -2.54 -7.64 -9.86
CA LYS A 35 -1.26 -8.32 -10.08
C LYS A 35 -0.86 -9.14 -8.85
N PRO A 36 -1.34 -10.40 -8.74
CA PRO A 36 -1.10 -11.26 -7.58
C PRO A 36 0.38 -11.59 -7.29
N SER A 37 1.28 -11.31 -8.24
CA SER A 37 2.73 -11.46 -8.03
C SER A 37 3.35 -10.36 -7.17
N ILE A 38 2.62 -9.28 -6.86
CA ILE A 38 3.07 -8.19 -6.00
C ILE A 38 2.14 -8.10 -4.78
N LYS A 39 2.73 -8.17 -3.59
CA LYS A 39 2.01 -7.96 -2.32
C LYS A 39 2.63 -6.83 -1.51
N PHE A 40 1.80 -6.16 -0.73
CA PHE A 40 2.19 -5.08 0.15
C PHE A 40 1.87 -5.46 1.60
N ASN A 41 2.82 -5.19 2.50
CA ASN A 41 2.63 -5.24 3.94
C ASN A 41 2.80 -3.81 4.46
N PHE A 42 1.80 -3.31 5.19
CA PHE A 42 1.81 -1.97 5.75
C PHE A 42 2.06 -2.06 7.26
N SER A 43 3.00 -1.25 7.77
CA SER A 43 3.41 -1.20 9.18
C SER A 43 3.40 0.22 9.73
#